data_AF-A0A1A6AEL1-F1
#
_entry.id   AF-A0A1A6AEL1-F1
#
_cell.length_a   1.000
_cell.length_b   1.000
_cell.length_c   1.000
_cell.angle_alpha   90.00
_cell.angle_beta   90.00
_cell.angle_gamma   90.00
#
_symmetry.space_group_name_H-M   'P 1'
#
loop_
_entity.id
_entity.type
_entity.pdbx_description
1 polymer ?
#
loop_
_entity_poly.entity_id
_entity_poly.type
_entity_poly.pdbx_seq_one_letter_code
_entity_poly.pdbx_strand_id
1 'polypeptide(L)'
;MSPPAACQEARDELIACLLRTDCVLKSGKTPTECLHAPQELPLQCQHLIARFADCKKGMLDMRRRFRGNHLSESAKAAARGDPLNSGTIDIISDRNPDEDTRQR
;
A
#
# COMPACT_ATOMS: atom_id res chain seq x y z
N MET A 1 0.92 -21.66 5.80
CA MET A 1 0.01 -21.31 4.70
C MET A 1 0.60 -20.15 3.93
N SER A 2 1.26 -20.40 2.80
CA SER A 2 1.79 -19.33 1.95
C SER A 2 0.61 -18.54 1.35
N PRO A 3 0.66 -17.20 1.29
CA PRO A 3 -0.41 -16.44 0.67
C PRO A 3 -0.41 -16.70 -0.85
N PRO A 4 -1.59 -16.68 -1.48
CA PRO A 4 -1.72 -16.79 -2.93
C PRO A 4 -1.04 -15.60 -3.65
N ALA A 5 -0.55 -15.84 -4.87
CA ALA A 5 0.30 -14.92 -5.63
C ALA A 5 -0.24 -13.48 -5.73
N ALA A 6 -1.56 -13.28 -5.70
CA ALA A 6 -2.19 -11.97 -5.81
C ALA A 6 -1.84 -10.97 -4.68
N CYS A 7 -1.47 -11.44 -3.48
CA CYS A 7 -1.05 -10.57 -2.38
C CYS A 7 0.45 -10.70 -2.06
N GLN A 8 1.23 -11.32 -2.94
CA GLN A 8 2.64 -11.59 -2.69
C GLN A 8 3.46 -10.30 -2.65
N GLU A 9 3.24 -9.37 -3.59
CA GLU A 9 3.91 -8.05 -3.60
C GLU A 9 3.65 -7.26 -2.32
N ALA A 10 2.39 -7.14 -1.90
CA ALA A 10 2.02 -6.43 -0.68
C ALA A 10 2.61 -7.07 0.58
N ARG A 11 2.80 -8.40 0.57
CA ARG A 11 3.47 -9.12 1.66
C ARG A 11 4.95 -8.83 1.68
N ASP A 12 5.62 -8.90 0.55
CA ASP A 12 7.07 -8.73 0.46
C ASP A 12 7.45 -7.30 0.86
N GLU A 13 6.66 -6.32 0.44
CA GLU A 13 6.80 -4.91 0.84
C GLU A 13 6.57 -4.71 2.35
N LEU A 14 5.55 -5.38 2.92
CA LEU A 14 5.29 -5.35 4.36
C LEU A 14 6.46 -5.97 5.16
N ILE A 15 6.99 -7.11 4.72
CA ILE A 15 8.14 -7.76 5.37
C ILE A 15 9.36 -6.83 5.30
N ALA A 16 9.64 -6.25 4.13
CA ALA A 16 10.75 -5.32 3.96
C ALA A 16 10.60 -4.06 4.84
N CYS A 17 9.36 -3.62 5.12
CA CYS A 17 9.10 -2.55 6.08
C CYS A 17 9.44 -3.00 7.51
N LEU A 18 8.87 -4.12 7.96
CA LEU A 18 9.02 -4.62 9.32
C LEU A 18 10.49 -4.91 9.68
N LEU A 19 11.28 -5.46 8.76
CA LEU A 19 12.70 -5.73 8.97
C LEU A 19 13.54 -4.48 9.26
N ARG A 20 13.07 -3.30 8.84
CA ARG A 20 13.74 -2.01 9.10
C ARG A 20 13.28 -1.34 10.39
N THR A 21 12.26 -1.89 11.05
CA THR A 21 11.68 -1.26 12.26
C THR A 21 12.38 -1.71 13.53
N ASP A 22 12.25 -0.86 14.55
CA ASP A 22 12.77 -1.12 15.89
C ASP A 22 12.21 -2.40 16.53
N CYS A 23 11.00 -2.82 16.17
CA CYS A 23 10.42 -4.06 16.69
C CYS A 23 11.26 -5.29 16.34
N VAL A 24 11.80 -5.35 15.11
CA VAL A 24 12.67 -6.45 14.68
C VAL A 24 14.12 -6.19 15.11
N LEU A 25 14.62 -4.96 14.90
CA LEU A 25 16.03 -4.64 15.13
C LEU A 25 16.42 -4.54 16.61
N LYS A 26 15.55 -3.94 17.45
CA LYS A 26 15.84 -3.72 18.88
C LYS A 26 15.27 -4.82 19.75
N SER A 27 14.02 -5.24 19.50
CA SER A 27 13.37 -6.27 20.34
C SER A 27 13.67 -7.70 19.90
N GLY A 28 14.26 -7.90 18.71
CA GLY A 28 14.56 -9.24 18.18
C GLY A 28 13.32 -10.08 17.89
N LYS A 29 12.14 -9.44 17.78
CA LYS A 29 10.88 -10.12 17.53
C LYS A 29 10.77 -10.52 16.07
N THR A 30 10.00 -11.57 15.81
CA THR A 30 9.66 -11.96 14.44
C THR A 30 8.73 -10.91 13.80
N PRO A 31 8.77 -10.72 12.46
CA PRO A 31 7.86 -9.80 11.79
C PRO A 31 6.38 -10.09 12.09
N THR A 32 6.03 -11.37 12.29
CA THR A 32 4.70 -11.81 12.72
C THR A 32 4.32 -11.32 14.12
N GLU A 33 5.25 -11.34 15.07
CA GLU A 33 5.03 -10.81 16.42
C GLU A 33 4.85 -9.29 16.42
N CYS A 34 5.56 -8.59 15.54
CA CYS A 34 5.42 -7.14 15.36
C CYS A 34 4.03 -6.71 14.88
N LEU A 35 3.28 -7.59 14.20
CA LEU A 35 1.92 -7.29 13.76
C LEU A 35 0.90 -7.22 14.91
N HIS A 36 1.23 -7.72 16.11
CA HIS A 36 0.33 -7.65 17.26
C HIS A 36 0.26 -6.25 17.90
N ALA A 37 1.26 -5.40 17.64
CA ALA A 37 1.34 -4.03 18.16
C ALA A 37 1.54 -3.02 17.01
N PRO A 38 0.55 -2.87 16.10
CA PRO A 38 0.65 -1.96 14.95
C PRO A 38 0.89 -0.50 15.34
N GLN A 39 0.45 -0.08 16.54
CA GLN A 39 0.65 1.26 17.07
C GLN A 39 2.12 1.62 17.36
N GLU A 40 2.99 0.63 17.59
CA GLU A 40 4.43 0.87 17.83
C GLU A 40 5.23 0.95 16.52
N LEU A 41 4.58 0.65 15.39
CA LEU A 41 5.21 0.64 14.07
C LEU A 41 5.09 2.02 13.41
N PRO A 42 6.05 2.40 12.54
CA PRO A 42 5.94 3.62 11.75
C PRO A 42 4.67 3.64 10.88
N LEU A 43 4.12 4.83 10.63
CA LEU A 43 2.91 5.01 9.79
C LEU A 43 3.01 4.32 8.43
N GLN A 44 4.20 4.30 7.83
CA GLN A 44 4.47 3.60 6.58
C GLN A 44 4.16 2.09 6.68
N CYS A 45 4.63 1.42 7.73
CA CYS A 45 4.36 0.01 7.92
C CYS A 45 2.89 -0.24 8.30
N GLN A 46 2.26 0.67 9.05
CA GLN A 46 0.82 0.58 9.35
C GLN A 46 -0.03 0.62 8.07
N HIS A 47 0.34 1.48 7.11
CA HIS A 47 -0.33 1.56 5.82
C HIS A 47 -0.18 0.26 5.01
N LEU A 48 1.02 -0.35 5.03
CA LEU A 48 1.27 -1.65 4.38
C LEU A 48 0.50 -2.80 5.05
N ILE A 49 0.33 -2.78 6.37
CA ILE A 49 -0.51 -3.76 7.09
C ILE A 49 -1.96 -3.66 6.61
N ALA A 50 -2.50 -2.44 6.54
CA ALA A 50 -3.86 -2.21 6.03
C ALA A 50 -4.00 -2.71 4.59
N ARG A 51 -3.06 -2.36 3.71
CA ARG A 51 -3.04 -2.82 2.30
C ARG A 51 -3.03 -4.34 2.20
N PHE A 52 -2.19 -5.03 2.98
CA PHE A 52 -2.12 -6.49 2.98
C PHE A 52 -3.43 -7.13 3.51
N ALA A 53 -4.00 -6.57 4.57
CA ALA A 53 -5.26 -7.03 5.14
C ALA A 53 -6.42 -6.87 4.15
N ASP A 54 -6.50 -5.73 3.47
CA ASP A 54 -7.51 -5.48 2.46
C ASP A 54 -7.33 -6.36 1.22
N CYS A 55 -6.08 -6.64 0.82
CA CYS A 55 -5.78 -7.58 -0.27
C CYS A 55 -6.32 -8.98 0.05
N LYS A 56 -6.00 -9.49 1.25
CA LYS A 56 -6.49 -10.80 1.72
C LYS A 56 -8.02 -10.83 1.82
N LYS A 57 -8.64 -9.75 2.31
CA LYS A 57 -10.09 -9.62 2.40
C LYS A 57 -10.75 -9.65 1.03
N GLY A 58 -10.21 -8.95 0.04
CA GLY A 58 -10.73 -8.95 -1.32
C GLY A 58 -10.55 -10.29 -2.05
N MET A 59 -9.58 -11.11 -1.63
CA MET A 59 -9.48 -12.49 -2.13
C MET A 59 -10.53 -13.41 -1.54
N LEU A 60 -10.91 -13.24 -0.29
CA LEU A 60 -11.94 -14.06 0.37
C LEU A 60 -13.36 -13.64 -0.07
N ASP A 61 -13.56 -12.37 -0.38
CA ASP A 61 -14.84 -11.84 -0.83
C ASP A 61 -15.08 -12.09 -2.33
N MET A 62 -16.00 -13.02 -2.63
CA MET A 62 -16.41 -13.34 -4.00
C MET A 62 -16.95 -12.13 -4.78
N ARG A 63 -17.60 -11.16 -4.13
CA ARG A 63 -18.10 -9.94 -4.79
C ARG A 63 -16.98 -9.03 -5.26
N ARG A 64 -15.82 -9.05 -4.58
CA ARG A 64 -14.63 -8.26 -4.95
C ARG A 64 -13.81 -8.93 -6.06
N ARG A 65 -13.97 -10.24 -6.30
CA ARG A 65 -13.30 -10.95 -7.40
C ARG A 65 -13.77 -10.51 -8.78
N PHE A 66 -15.07 -10.24 -8.95
CA PHE A 66 -15.65 -9.82 -10.25
C PHE A 66 -15.46 -8.34 -10.57
N ARG A 67 -15.25 -7.48 -9.55
CA ARG A 67 -15.05 -6.03 -9.72
C ARG A 67 -13.57 -5.62 -9.61
N GLY A 68 -12.67 -6.58 -9.56
CA GLY A 68 -11.24 -6.37 -9.36
C GLY A 68 -10.89 -6.18 -7.87
N ASN A 69 -9.92 -6.95 -7.40
CA ASN A 69 -9.32 -6.71 -6.09
C ASN A 69 -8.42 -5.46 -6.21
N HIS A 70 -8.98 -4.32 -5.79
CA HIS A 70 -8.65 -2.98 -6.26
C HIS A 70 -7.38 -2.34 -5.65
N LEU A 71 -6.34 -3.12 -5.32
CA LEU A 71 -5.26 -2.68 -4.41
C LEU A 71 -3.83 -2.80 -4.95
N SER A 72 -3.62 -3.25 -6.18
CA SER A 72 -2.38 -2.90 -6.88
C SER A 72 -2.71 -1.90 -7.98
N GLU A 73 -2.09 -0.73 -7.90
CA GLU A 73 -2.08 0.25 -8.99
C GLU A 73 -1.60 -0.43 -10.28
N SER A 74 -0.68 -1.39 -10.17
CA SER A 74 -0.23 -2.26 -11.25
C SER A 74 -1.37 -3.07 -11.89
N ALA A 75 -2.32 -3.63 -11.12
CA ALA A 75 -3.47 -4.33 -11.68
C ALA A 75 -4.50 -3.38 -12.29
N LYS A 76 -4.66 -2.16 -11.75
CA LYS A 76 -5.49 -1.12 -12.37
C LYS A 76 -4.92 -0.67 -13.72
N ALA A 77 -3.60 -0.44 -13.78
CA ALA A 77 -2.91 -0.04 -14.99
C ALA A 77 -3.01 -1.13 -16.07
N ALA A 78 -2.80 -2.40 -15.68
CA ALA A 78 -2.96 -3.54 -16.58
C ALA A 78 -4.41 -3.71 -17.11
N ALA A 79 -5.42 -3.45 -16.28
CA ALA A 79 -6.82 -3.53 -16.69
C ALA A 79 -7.29 -2.37 -17.57
N ARG A 80 -6.66 -1.18 -17.44
CA ARG A 80 -6.98 0.00 -18.26
C ARG A 80 -6.18 0.10 -19.56
N GLY A 81 -5.14 -0.71 -19.75
CA GLY A 81 -4.28 -0.63 -20.93
C GLY A 81 -3.44 0.64 -21.00
N ASP A 82 -3.18 1.27 -19.84
CA ASP A 82 -2.45 2.54 -19.74
C ASP A 82 -0.93 2.26 -19.61
N PRO A 83 -0.06 2.85 -20.44
CA PRO A 83 1.37 2.70 -20.30
C PRO A 83 1.84 3.45 -19.05
N LEU A 84 2.42 2.72 -18.11
CA LEU A 84 2.98 3.25 -16.87
C LEU A 84 4.15 4.20 -17.16
N ASN A 85 3.90 5.52 -17.15
CA ASN A 85 4.97 6.49 -16.91
C ASN A 85 5.20 6.58 -15.40
N SER A 86 6.18 5.81 -14.92
CA SER A 86 6.63 5.88 -13.54
C SER A 86 7.48 7.14 -13.34
N GLY A 87 6.90 8.19 -12.76
CA GLY A 87 7.67 9.32 -12.24
C GLY A 87 6.98 10.67 -12.33
N THR A 88 6.23 11.03 -11.28
CA THR A 88 6.43 12.31 -10.57
C THR A 88 5.95 12.17 -9.13
N ILE A 89 6.87 12.39 -8.20
CA ILE A 89 6.52 12.92 -6.87
C ILE A 89 6.41 14.42 -7.10
N ASP A 90 5.19 14.95 -7.12
CA ASP A 90 4.95 16.38 -6.97
C ASP A 90 4.51 16.61 -5.53
N ILE A 91 5.51 16.65 -4.65
CA ILE A 91 5.40 17.41 -3.40
C ILE A 91 5.50 18.87 -3.84
N ILE A 92 4.37 19.51 -4.13
CA ILE A 92 4.26 20.97 -4.09
C ILE A 92 3.20 21.33 -3.06
N SER A 93 3.74 21.90 -1.99
CA SER A 93 3.09 22.58 -0.89
C SER A 93 2.18 23.73 -1.38
N ASP A 94 1.02 23.88 -0.75
CA ASP A 94 0.29 25.14 -0.52
C ASP A 94 0.22 26.16 -1.69
N ARG A 95 -0.94 26.28 -2.34
CA ARG A 95 -1.36 27.55 -2.96
C ARG A 95 -2.89 27.70 -3.01
N ASN A 96 -3.31 28.84 -2.45
CA ASN A 96 -4.65 29.36 -2.17
C ASN A 96 -5.64 29.35 -3.37
N PRO A 97 -6.96 29.15 -3.14
CA PRO A 97 -7.99 29.27 -4.18
C PRO A 97 -8.57 30.69 -4.22
N ASP A 98 -7.87 31.65 -4.82
CA ASP A 98 -8.47 32.93 -5.28
C ASP A 98 -7.51 33.66 -6.23
N GLU A 99 -7.67 33.48 -7.55
CA GLU A 99 -7.35 34.54 -8.51
C GLU A 99 -8.21 34.38 -9.78
N ASP A 100 -9.36 35.03 -9.71
CA ASP A 100 -10.08 35.59 -10.85
C ASP A 100 -9.16 36.54 -11.64
N THR A 101 -9.36 36.61 -12.97
CA THR A 101 -8.97 37.71 -13.89
C THR A 101 -7.98 37.36 -15.01
N ARG A 102 -8.51 37.41 -16.26
CA ARG A 102 -7.84 37.59 -17.58
C ARG A 102 -6.94 36.42 -18.04
N GLN A 103 -6.74 36.09 -19.31
CA GLN A 103 -6.76 36.69 -20.65
C GLN A 103 -6.98 35.50 -21.64
N ARG A 104 -7.44 35.59 -22.90
CA ARG A 104 -8.00 36.57 -23.82
C ARG A 104 -8.54 35.76 -25.00
#